data_AF-R5M6M9-F1
#
_entry.id   AF-R5M6M9-F1
#
_cell.length_a   1.000
_cell.length_b   1.000
_cell.length_c   1.000
_cell.angle_alpha   90.00
_cell.angle_beta   90.00
_cell.angle_gamma   90.00
#
_symmetry.space_group_name_H-M   'P 1'
#
loop_
_entity.id
_entity.type
_entity.pdbx_description
1 polymer ?
#
loop_
_entity_poly.entity_id
_entity_poly.type
_entity_poly.pdbx_seq_one_letter_code
_entity_poly.pdbx_strand_id
1 'polypeptide(L)'
;MLQRDYISRLIREFMAALQRYLEKNEAGARRKTAEDLFRQYFGSYEFYHTASKDDIMSSFEKYPQEERISRMEMLAELYYAEADDRPEPFRTQQLDMTLSLFSFIDANSRTFSIDRQNKISLIKKKIYDSGKAGK
;
A
#
# COMPACT_ATOMS: atom_id res chain seq x y z
N MET A 1 25.00 11.03 -2.97
CA MET A 1 24.81 9.86 -3.85
C MET A 1 24.26 8.66 -3.08
N LEU A 2 24.85 8.26 -1.94
CA LEU A 2 24.47 7.06 -1.17
C LEU A 2 22.97 6.89 -0.82
N GLN A 3 22.26 7.96 -0.47
CA GLN A 3 20.88 7.85 0.00
C GLN A 3 19.87 7.56 -1.13
N ARG A 4 20.08 8.14 -2.33
CA ARG A 4 19.25 7.84 -3.50
C ARG A 4 19.42 6.38 -3.93
N ASP A 5 20.64 5.87 -3.87
CA ASP A 5 20.94 4.47 -4.20
C ASP A 5 20.28 3.52 -3.18
N TYR A 6 20.24 3.90 -1.90
CA TYR A 6 19.55 3.14 -0.86
C TYR A 6 18.05 3.05 -1.11
N ILE A 7 17.34 4.17 -1.27
CA ILE A 7 15.87 4.13 -1.45
C ILE A 7 15.49 3.41 -2.75
N SER A 8 16.24 3.59 -3.84
CA SER A 8 16.00 2.86 -5.08
C SER A 8 16.24 1.35 -4.93
N ARG A 9 17.24 0.93 -4.14
CA ARG A 9 17.45 -0.48 -3.82
C ARG A 9 16.32 -1.04 -2.96
N LEU A 10 15.90 -0.30 -1.93
CA LEU A 10 14.80 -0.69 -1.06
C LEU A 10 13.50 -0.91 -1.84
N ILE A 11 13.15 0.03 -2.74
CA ILE A 11 11.97 -0.09 -3.60
C ILE A 11 12.08 -1.33 -4.48
N ARG A 12 13.23 -1.59 -5.12
CA ARG A 12 13.42 -2.77 -5.98
C ARG A 12 13.27 -4.08 -5.21
N GLU A 13 13.88 -4.17 -4.03
CA GLU A 13 13.76 -5.34 -3.15
C GLU A 13 12.31 -5.57 -2.72
N PHE A 14 11.61 -4.48 -2.34
CA PHE A 14 10.19 -4.52 -1.98
C PHE A 14 9.31 -4.96 -3.14
N MET A 15 9.44 -4.36 -4.33
CA MET A 15 8.61 -4.72 -5.49
C MET A 15 8.83 -6.18 -5.91
N ALA A 16 10.06 -6.68 -5.82
CA ALA A 16 10.34 -8.09 -6.05
C ALA A 16 9.68 -9.00 -5.00
N ALA A 17 9.62 -8.56 -3.74
CA ALA A 17 8.94 -9.31 -2.67
C ALA A 17 7.41 -9.26 -2.82
N LEU A 18 6.85 -8.11 -3.21
CA LEU A 18 5.43 -7.94 -3.53
C LEU A 18 5.01 -8.79 -4.74
N GLN A 19 5.84 -8.87 -5.77
CA GLN A 19 5.58 -9.73 -6.92
C GLN A 19 5.49 -11.22 -6.51
N ARG A 20 6.42 -11.69 -5.66
CA ARG A 20 6.37 -13.05 -5.10
C ARG A 20 5.14 -13.28 -4.23
N TYR A 21 4.64 -12.24 -3.57
CA TYR A 21 3.39 -12.31 -2.82
C TYR A 21 2.19 -12.54 -3.74
N LEU A 22 2.10 -11.78 -4.85
CA LEU A 22 1.02 -11.88 -5.83
C LEU A 22 0.98 -13.24 -6.57
N GLU A 23 2.13 -13.90 -6.73
CA GLU A 23 2.23 -15.20 -7.41
C GLU A 23 1.79 -16.40 -6.55
N LYS A 24 1.66 -16.24 -5.23
CA LYS A 24 1.16 -17.31 -4.35
C LYS A 24 -0.31 -17.57 -4.66
N ASN A 25 -0.78 -18.81 -4.60
CA ASN A 25 -2.20 -19.14 -4.86
C ASN A 25 -2.96 -19.63 -3.62
N GLU A 26 -2.26 -19.89 -2.52
CA GLU A 26 -2.85 -20.40 -1.28
C GLU A 26 -3.16 -19.24 -0.32
N ALA A 27 -4.42 -19.10 0.08
CA ALA A 27 -4.89 -17.99 0.93
C ALA A 27 -4.14 -17.88 2.28
N GLY A 28 -3.88 -19.01 2.95
CA GLY A 28 -3.12 -19.03 4.21
C GLY A 28 -1.65 -18.60 4.03
N ALA A 29 -1.02 -19.02 2.92
CA ALA A 29 0.35 -18.63 2.60
C ALA A 29 0.44 -17.15 2.20
N ARG A 30 -0.56 -16.61 1.47
CA ARG A 30 -0.66 -15.18 1.15
C ARG A 30 -0.72 -14.35 2.42
N ARG A 31 -1.63 -14.67 3.35
CA ARG A 31 -1.77 -13.92 4.60
C ARG A 31 -0.46 -13.81 5.39
N LYS A 32 0.21 -14.93 5.64
CA LYS A 32 1.50 -14.92 6.34
C LYS A 32 2.54 -14.08 5.61
N THR A 33 2.57 -14.17 4.28
CA THR A 33 3.51 -13.39 3.46
C THR A 33 3.20 -11.89 3.52
N ALA A 34 1.93 -11.47 3.53
CA ALA A 34 1.55 -10.08 3.76
C ALA A 34 2.06 -9.60 5.12
N GLU A 35 1.77 -10.33 6.20
CA GLU A 35 2.23 -10.00 7.56
C GLU A 35 3.77 -9.85 7.62
N ASP A 36 4.51 -10.74 6.95
CA ASP A 36 5.98 -10.68 6.86
C ASP A 36 6.45 -9.43 6.09
N LEU A 37 5.79 -9.06 4.98
CA LEU A 37 6.10 -7.83 4.23
C LEU A 37 5.86 -6.58 5.10
N PHE A 38 4.76 -6.52 5.85
CA PHE A 38 4.53 -5.41 6.78
C PHE A 38 5.66 -5.30 7.80
N ARG A 39 6.01 -6.42 8.45
CA ARG A 39 7.08 -6.47 9.46
C ARG A 39 8.43 -6.05 8.90
N GLN A 40 8.76 -6.51 7.69
CA GLN A 40 10.05 -6.25 7.08
C GLN A 40 10.22 -4.79 6.66
N TYR A 41 9.18 -4.16 6.10
CA TYR A 41 9.32 -2.85 5.43
C TYR A 41 8.76 -1.67 6.24
N PHE A 42 7.80 -1.92 7.15
CA PHE A 42 7.07 -0.85 7.84
C PHE A 42 7.04 -0.99 9.36
N GLY A 43 6.90 -2.23 9.86
CA GLY A 43 6.82 -2.57 11.28
C GLY A 43 5.57 -3.38 11.62
N SER A 44 4.89 -3.01 12.70
CA SER A 44 3.75 -3.78 13.23
C SER A 44 2.60 -3.91 12.21
N TYR A 45 2.29 -5.15 11.81
CA TYR A 45 1.14 -5.45 10.98
C TYR A 45 -0.17 -4.92 11.58
N GLU A 46 -0.34 -5.11 12.89
CA GLU A 46 -1.54 -4.65 13.62
C GLU A 46 -1.70 -3.13 13.55
N PHE A 47 -0.62 -2.37 13.78
CA PHE A 47 -0.65 -0.91 13.68
C PHE A 47 -1.18 -0.46 12.30
N TYR A 48 -0.67 -1.04 11.22
CA TYR A 48 -1.10 -0.69 9.86
C TYR A 48 -2.50 -1.24 9.48
N HIS A 49 -3.23 -1.88 10.39
CA HIS A 49 -4.61 -2.32 10.17
C HIS A 49 -5.61 -1.74 11.18
N THR A 50 -5.13 -1.14 12.27
CA THR A 50 -5.97 -0.60 13.33
C THR A 50 -5.78 0.90 13.57
N ALA A 51 -4.63 1.47 13.17
CA ALA A 51 -4.34 2.88 13.36
C ALA A 51 -5.19 3.77 12.44
N SER A 52 -5.40 5.02 12.85
CA SER A 52 -6.08 6.00 12.00
C SER A 52 -5.23 6.36 10.78
N LYS A 53 -5.86 6.93 9.77
CA LYS A 53 -5.14 7.48 8.61
C LYS A 53 -4.06 8.46 9.04
N ASP A 54 -4.38 9.37 9.97
CA ASP A 54 -3.45 10.40 10.42
C ASP A 54 -2.24 9.78 11.14
N ASP A 55 -2.48 8.78 11.99
CA ASP A 55 -1.40 8.03 12.66
C ASP A 55 -0.50 7.29 11.65
N ILE A 56 -1.09 6.66 10.63
CA ILE A 56 -0.34 6.00 9.56
C ILE A 56 0.53 7.03 8.82
N MET A 57 -0.03 8.20 8.49
CA MET A 57 0.68 9.29 7.81
C MET A 57 1.86 9.80 8.66
N SER A 58 1.63 10.07 9.94
CA SER A 58 2.68 10.51 10.87
C SER A 58 3.73 9.44 11.14
N SER A 59 3.41 8.15 10.99
CA SER A 59 4.40 7.07 11.15
C SER A 59 5.59 7.17 10.18
N PHE A 60 5.44 7.88 9.05
CA PHE A 60 6.51 8.11 8.08
C PHE A 60 7.42 9.29 8.43
N GLU A 61 7.09 10.10 9.44
CA GLU A 61 7.91 11.24 9.85
C GLU A 61 9.30 10.82 10.37
N LYS A 62 9.41 9.58 10.85
CA LYS A 62 10.69 8.96 11.26
C LYS A 62 11.69 8.80 10.11
N TYR A 63 11.25 8.88 8.86
CA TYR A 63 12.11 8.78 7.68
C TYR A 63 12.50 10.16 7.14
N PRO A 64 13.65 10.27 6.44
CA PRO A 64 14.03 11.48 5.71
C PRO A 64 12.95 11.92 4.73
N GLN A 65 12.72 13.23 4.60
CA GLN A 65 11.60 13.79 3.84
C GLN A 65 11.54 13.27 2.39
N GLU A 66 12.69 13.16 1.75
CA GLU A 66 12.88 12.65 0.39
C GLU A 66 12.53 11.17 0.21
N GLU A 67 12.44 10.38 1.28
CA GLU A 67 12.06 8.96 1.23
C GLU A 67 10.57 8.74 1.52
N ARG A 68 9.91 9.69 2.20
CA ARG A 68 8.56 9.49 2.74
C ARG A 68 7.55 9.12 1.67
N ILE A 69 7.53 9.86 0.56
CA ILE A 69 6.61 9.59 -0.56
C ILE A 69 6.85 8.19 -1.14
N SER A 70 8.10 7.80 -1.39
CA SER A 70 8.41 6.48 -1.92
C SER A 70 8.00 5.35 -0.96
N ARG A 71 8.19 5.54 0.34
CA ARG A 71 7.78 4.55 1.36
C ARG A 71 6.26 4.49 1.52
N MET A 72 5.57 5.62 1.43
CA MET A 72 4.10 5.65 1.38
C MET A 72 3.58 4.93 0.14
N GLU A 73 4.25 5.08 -1.01
CA GLU A 73 3.89 4.39 -2.24
C GLU A 73 4.08 2.88 -2.09
N MET A 74 5.18 2.42 -1.48
CA MET A 74 5.35 1.01 -1.12
C MET A 74 4.19 0.50 -0.24
N LEU A 75 3.75 1.26 0.77
CA LEU A 75 2.63 0.87 1.64
C LEU A 75 1.32 0.79 0.85
N ALA A 76 1.05 1.78 -0.01
CA ALA A 76 -0.16 1.81 -0.84
C ALA A 76 -0.22 0.60 -1.80
N GLU A 77 0.92 0.21 -2.39
CA GLU A 77 1.01 -1.01 -3.21
C GLU A 77 0.69 -2.27 -2.41
N LEU A 78 1.20 -2.39 -1.18
CA LEU A 78 0.93 -3.55 -0.33
C LEU A 78 -0.53 -3.62 0.11
N TYR A 79 -1.13 -2.49 0.52
CA TYR A 79 -2.56 -2.44 0.83
C TYR A 79 -3.43 -2.78 -0.37
N TYR A 80 -3.09 -2.28 -1.57
CA TYR A 80 -3.83 -2.58 -2.78
C TYR A 80 -3.81 -4.09 -3.09
N ALA A 81 -2.63 -4.70 -2.95
CA ALA A 81 -2.46 -6.13 -3.17
C ALA A 81 -3.22 -6.98 -2.13
N GLU A 82 -3.17 -6.61 -0.86
CA GLU A 82 -3.87 -7.34 0.21
C GLU A 82 -5.39 -7.20 0.15
N ALA A 83 -5.89 -6.06 -0.34
CA ALA A 83 -7.33 -5.84 -0.47
C ALA A 83 -8.01 -6.85 -1.42
N ASP A 84 -7.33 -7.26 -2.49
CA ASP A 84 -7.87 -8.24 -3.44
C ASP A 84 -7.91 -9.68 -2.88
N ASP A 85 -7.24 -9.93 -1.75
CA ASP A 85 -7.16 -11.26 -1.12
C ASP A 85 -8.18 -11.50 -0.01
N ARG A 86 -8.94 -10.47 0.38
CA ARG A 86 -9.86 -10.55 1.53
C ARG A 86 -11.29 -10.23 1.15
N PRO A 87 -12.28 -10.83 1.85
CA PRO A 87 -13.68 -10.49 1.63
C PRO A 87 -14.05 -9.14 2.25
N GLU A 88 -15.26 -8.69 1.95
CA GLU A 88 -15.88 -7.56 2.66
C GLU A 88 -16.12 -7.90 4.15
N PRO A 89 -16.11 -6.90 5.05
CA PRO A 89 -15.92 -5.45 4.81
C PRO A 89 -14.44 -5.02 4.76
N PHE A 90 -13.50 -5.93 5.04
CA PHE A 90 -12.07 -5.61 5.08
C PHE A 90 -11.59 -5.03 3.76
N ARG A 91 -12.00 -5.64 2.64
CA ARG A 91 -11.60 -5.21 1.31
C ARG A 91 -11.94 -3.75 1.05
N THR A 92 -13.18 -3.32 1.28
CA THR A 92 -13.55 -1.91 1.07
C THR A 92 -12.76 -0.97 1.99
N GLN A 93 -12.61 -1.31 3.27
CA GLN A 93 -11.83 -0.49 4.23
C GLN A 93 -10.36 -0.34 3.79
N GLN A 94 -9.75 -1.43 3.34
CA GLN A 94 -8.38 -1.44 2.85
C GLN A 94 -8.24 -0.64 1.55
N LEU A 95 -9.22 -0.74 0.64
CA LEU A 95 -9.27 0.05 -0.59
C LEU A 95 -9.44 1.56 -0.31
N ASP A 96 -10.24 1.94 0.69
CA ASP A 96 -10.38 3.34 1.12
C ASP A 96 -9.05 3.91 1.64
N MET A 97 -8.32 3.12 2.43
CA MET A 97 -6.99 3.51 2.92
C MET A 97 -5.97 3.61 1.77
N THR A 98 -5.99 2.64 0.85
CA THR A 98 -5.17 2.62 -0.36
C THR A 98 -5.41 3.86 -1.22
N LEU A 99 -6.69 4.20 -1.46
CA LEU A 99 -7.07 5.38 -2.22
C LEU A 99 -6.60 6.67 -1.56
N SER A 100 -6.72 6.73 -0.23
CA SER A 100 -6.24 7.86 0.58
C SER A 100 -4.73 8.07 0.41
N LEU A 101 -3.93 7.01 0.48
CA LEU A 101 -2.48 7.10 0.31
C LEU A 101 -2.11 7.47 -1.13
N PHE A 102 -2.65 6.79 -2.15
CA PHE A 102 -2.33 7.12 -3.54
C PHE A 102 -2.74 8.55 -3.91
N SER A 103 -3.88 9.04 -3.42
CA SER A 103 -4.30 10.43 -3.67
C SER A 103 -3.37 11.44 -3.00
N PHE A 104 -2.93 11.14 -1.76
CA PHE A 104 -1.94 11.98 -1.08
C PHE A 104 -0.59 11.97 -1.82
N ILE A 105 -0.10 10.80 -2.19
CA ILE A 105 1.16 10.63 -2.94
C ILE A 105 1.08 11.40 -4.26
N ASP A 106 -0.02 11.28 -4.98
CA ASP A 106 -0.17 11.95 -6.27
C ASP A 106 -0.14 13.48 -6.15
N ALA A 107 -0.80 14.03 -5.13
CA ALA A 107 -0.81 15.46 -4.87
C ALA A 107 0.54 16.01 -4.35
N ASN A 108 1.38 15.17 -3.74
CA ASN A 108 2.61 15.59 -3.06
C ASN A 108 3.90 15.07 -3.74
N SER A 109 3.78 14.20 -4.74
CA SER A 109 4.91 13.69 -5.50
C SER A 109 5.39 14.74 -6.52
N ARG A 110 6.71 14.81 -6.71
CA ARG A 110 7.33 15.61 -7.78
C ARG A 110 7.34 14.89 -9.13
N THR A 111 6.80 13.67 -9.19
CA THR A 111 6.83 12.81 -10.38
C THR A 111 5.44 12.30 -10.71
N PHE A 112 5.01 12.61 -11.94
CA PHE A 112 3.78 12.10 -12.51
C PHE A 112 3.87 10.58 -12.74
N SER A 113 2.81 9.85 -12.42
CA SER A 113 2.71 8.40 -12.61
C SER A 113 1.35 8.02 -13.20
N ILE A 114 1.36 7.54 -14.45
CA ILE A 114 0.16 7.03 -15.13
C ILE A 114 -0.39 5.80 -14.40
N ASP A 115 0.49 4.92 -13.94
CA ASP A 115 0.12 3.73 -13.19
C ASP A 115 -0.67 4.08 -11.92
N ARG A 116 -0.20 5.07 -11.16
CA ARG A 116 -0.90 5.55 -9.96
C ARG A 116 -2.27 6.15 -10.30
N GLN A 117 -2.39 6.94 -11.36
CA GLN A 117 -3.68 7.49 -11.82
C GLN A 117 -4.68 6.38 -12.20
N ASN A 118 -4.19 5.35 -12.88
CA ASN A 118 -4.98 4.18 -13.24
C ASN A 118 -5.45 3.42 -12.00
N LYS A 119 -4.56 3.17 -11.03
CA LYS A 119 -4.91 2.54 -9.75
C LYS A 119 -5.95 3.34 -8.97
N ILE A 120 -5.77 4.65 -8.83
CA ILE A 120 -6.76 5.55 -8.20
C ILE A 120 -8.14 5.39 -8.86
N SER A 121 -8.18 5.41 -10.20
CA SER A 121 -9.42 5.28 -10.96
C SER A 121 -10.09 3.91 -10.78
N LEU A 122 -9.30 2.83 -10.81
CA LEU A 122 -9.78 1.47 -10.60
C LEU A 122 -10.29 1.26 -9.17
N ILE A 123 -9.60 1.78 -8.16
CA ILE A 123 -10.01 1.67 -6.76
C ILE A 123 -11.32 2.40 -6.53
N LYS A 124 -11.47 3.63 -7.04
CA LYS A 124 -12.74 4.38 -6.97
C LYS A 124 -13.91 3.58 -7.55
N LYS A 125 -13.68 2.91 -8.70
CA LYS A 125 -14.68 2.03 -9.30
C LYS A 125 -15.00 0.82 -8.41
N LYS A 126 -13.98 0.11 -7.90
CA LYS A 126 -14.15 -1.05 -7.00
C LYS A 126 -14.98 -0.69 -5.76
N ILE A 127 -14.71 0.45 -5.12
CA ILE A 127 -15.45 0.92 -3.94
C ILE A 127 -16.91 1.23 -4.30
N TYR A 128 -17.14 1.97 -5.39
CA TYR A 128 -18.48 2.30 -5.87
C TYR A 128 -19.33 1.06 -6.17
N ASP A 129 -18.74 0.07 -6.84
CA ASP A 129 -19.42 -1.18 -7.19
C ASP A 129 -19.75 -2.01 -5.94
N SER A 130 -18.85 -2.04 -4.94
CA SER A 130 -19.06 -2.75 -3.67
C SER A 130 -20.21 -2.11 -2.86
N GLY A 131 -20.32 -0.78 -2.88
CA GLY A 131 -21.43 -0.05 -2.26
C GLY A 131 -22.80 -0.25 -2.93
N LYS A 132 -22.84 -0.72 -4.19
CA LYS A 132 -24.08 -1.11 -4.88
C LYS A 132 -24.50 -2.55 -4.56
N ALA A 133 -23.56 -3.47 -4.41
CA ALA A 133 -23.85 -4.87 -4.14
C ALA A 133 -24.40 -5.13 -2.71
N GLY A 134 -24.18 -4.19 -1.79
CA GLY A 134 -24.70 -4.24 -0.42
C GLY A 134 -26.07 -3.57 -0.22
N LYS A 135 -26.74 -3.12 -1.28
CA LYS A 135 -28.13 -2.61 -1.27
C LYS A 135 -29.05 -3.61 -1.95
#